data_AF-A0A6L7I658-F1
#
_entry.id   AF-A0A6L7I658-F1
#
_cell.length_a   1.000
_cell.length_b   1.000
_cell.length_c   1.000
_cell.angle_alpha   90.00
_cell.angle_beta   90.00
_cell.angle_gamma   90.00
#
_symmetry.space_group_name_H-M   'P 1'
#
loop_
_entity.id
_entity.type
_entity.pdbx_description
1 polymer ?
#
loop_
_entity_poly.entity_id
_entity_poly.type
_entity_poly.pdbx_seq_one_letter_code
_entity_poly.pdbx_strand_id
1 'polypeptide(L)'
;MKKALVAAAIVAIGAGGYWAMQQAPKSVDNQVLAYVPADTPLFSAQFEPFPIKDYIDALPEAQKQYPVEMKNLLSEEDDPRAQFFFRVLERYFDASQDGQQLIDTFGLPEKITSYFYTLGVLPVIKLDVANPEQFWAVLDKAEADSGMTHEPKQLGAVKYRAYRLTDEGESERVDLVFAIDKGMLTLTLETSFLEPQLLENALGIKPVQESLAKAGTVDDIVKKHGFSKDGISYINHQEIVKAITTLDGNQMARQLTKIFKLMHDDPFVELRSQACHNELSGIAANWPRTVIGYTDFEVKNKQAKIGFSTVIESNNQVILGALSQMRGFIPAHTQTIDTGVFSMALGLDVNQFVPSVSKIWDDLLTPSYQCEPLAQLQSEMEGQSPAMLGMFTGMANGVKGVSISLLDYALEQDTQQISLKDLDAIATLTADDPATLFNMVKPFAPELANVNLPSDGSTVDLGAALQLPPSLGVRAQMALKGQHLTIYTGDKSQAIADKLADEQPSANGLLSMTADYAKLFTPAMNLMAMSGEPIPEELEALKDYRTQLKVGMDINAKGIVIDSLVQTRND
;
A
#
# COMPACT_ATOMS: atom_id res chain seq x y z
N MET A 1 -15.10 -5.86 27.21
CA MET A 1 -13.68 -6.07 26.84
C MET A 1 -13.42 -6.48 25.37
N LYS A 2 -14.16 -7.39 24.71
CA LYS A 2 -13.78 -7.91 23.36
C LYS A 2 -14.15 -7.05 22.12
N LYS A 3 -14.93 -5.98 22.24
CA LYS A 3 -15.41 -5.21 21.05
C LYS A 3 -15.06 -3.71 21.07
N ALA A 4 -15.15 -3.05 22.23
CA ALA A 4 -14.76 -1.64 22.36
C ALA A 4 -13.26 -1.35 22.10
N LEU A 5 -12.36 -2.29 22.43
CA LEU A 5 -10.93 -2.19 22.13
C LEU A 5 -10.61 -2.42 20.64
N VAL A 6 -11.48 -3.13 19.91
CA VAL A 6 -11.37 -3.31 18.46
C VAL A 6 -11.81 -2.04 17.72
N ALA A 7 -12.76 -1.27 18.28
CA ALA A 7 -13.15 0.03 17.74
C ALA A 7 -12.03 1.09 17.89
N ALA A 8 -11.23 1.03 18.96
CA ALA A 8 -10.04 1.88 19.12
C ALA A 8 -8.84 1.43 18.24
N ALA A 9 -8.89 0.23 17.65
CA ALA A 9 -7.86 -0.30 16.76
C ALA A 9 -8.02 0.17 15.29
N ILE A 10 -9.10 0.88 14.94
CA ILE A 10 -9.34 1.44 13.59
C ILE A 10 -8.90 2.91 13.54
N VAL A 11 -7.67 3.21 13.98
CA VAL A 11 -6.96 4.47 13.61
C VAL A 11 -6.01 4.24 12.43
N ALA A 12 -6.04 3.05 11.83
CA ALA A 12 -5.23 2.69 10.67
C ALA A 12 -5.92 3.01 9.33
N ILE A 13 -6.50 4.19 9.15
CA ILE A 13 -6.88 4.70 7.82
C ILE A 13 -6.65 6.21 7.80
N GLY A 14 -5.64 6.67 7.04
CA GLY A 14 -5.56 8.07 6.60
C GLY A 14 -4.26 8.86 6.83
N ALA A 15 -3.18 8.29 7.38
CA ALA A 15 -1.91 9.03 7.55
C ALA A 15 -0.84 8.74 6.47
N GLY A 16 -1.23 8.05 5.39
CA GLY A 16 -0.33 7.59 4.34
C GLY A 16 -0.61 8.23 3.00
N GLY A 17 -0.29 9.51 2.86
CA GLY A 17 0.05 10.03 1.55
C GLY A 17 -0.02 11.53 1.38
N TYR A 18 0.60 11.94 0.29
CA TYR A 18 0.62 13.25 -0.36
C TYR A 18 1.54 14.34 0.28
N TRP A 19 2.66 14.71 -0.38
CA TRP A 19 3.33 16.06 -0.62
C TRP A 19 4.85 15.97 -0.85
N ALA A 20 5.60 16.81 -1.61
CA ALA A 20 5.47 18.12 -2.28
C ALA A 20 6.53 18.27 -3.42
N MET A 21 6.55 19.35 -4.21
CA MET A 21 7.79 20.00 -4.73
C MET A 21 7.40 21.47 -5.04
N GLN A 22 8.20 22.52 -4.83
CA GLN A 22 9.65 22.69 -4.69
C GLN A 22 9.98 23.85 -3.71
N GLN A 23 11.01 23.67 -2.87
CA GLN A 23 12.33 24.35 -2.93
C GLN A 23 13.02 24.18 -1.57
N ALA A 24 14.04 23.32 -1.49
CA ALA A 24 14.94 23.21 -0.34
C ALA A 24 16.19 24.12 -0.53
N PRO A 25 16.93 24.50 0.53
CA PRO A 25 16.76 24.12 1.92
C PRO A 25 16.78 25.32 2.91
N LYS A 26 16.05 25.17 4.01
CA LYS A 26 16.61 25.50 5.33
C LYS A 26 16.42 24.27 6.21
N SER A 27 17.48 23.93 6.93
CA SER A 27 17.60 22.85 7.90
C SER A 27 16.28 22.49 8.58
N VAL A 28 15.90 21.22 8.50
CA VAL A 28 14.83 20.61 9.28
C VAL A 28 15.25 20.66 10.75
N ASP A 29 15.04 21.79 11.41
CA ASP A 29 15.00 21.85 12.88
C ASP A 29 13.64 21.31 13.31
N ASN A 30 13.41 20.02 13.03
CA ASN A 30 12.16 19.39 13.37
C ASN A 30 12.23 18.91 14.81
N GLN A 31 11.84 19.83 15.69
CA GLN A 31 11.82 19.62 17.13
C GLN A 31 11.07 18.34 17.52
N VAL A 32 10.09 17.89 16.71
CA VAL A 32 9.36 16.62 16.95
C VAL A 32 10.31 15.42 17.01
N LEU A 33 11.32 15.35 16.15
CA LEU A 33 12.26 14.22 16.11
C LEU A 33 13.08 14.10 17.40
N ALA A 34 13.21 15.16 18.19
CA ALA A 34 13.87 15.13 19.50
C ALA A 34 13.03 14.40 20.58
N TYR A 35 11.75 14.16 20.31
CA TYR A 35 10.81 13.44 21.19
C TYR A 35 10.51 12.02 20.71
N VAL A 36 11.01 11.63 19.53
CA VAL A 36 10.83 10.29 18.98
C VAL A 36 12.04 9.42 19.32
N PRO A 37 11.87 8.31 20.07
CA PRO A 37 12.96 7.38 20.38
C PRO A 37 13.59 6.77 19.13
N ALA A 38 14.90 6.57 19.16
CA ALA A 38 15.63 5.91 18.07
C ALA A 38 15.19 4.44 17.88
N ASP A 39 14.65 3.81 18.93
CA ASP A 39 14.10 2.45 18.91
C ASP A 39 12.60 2.42 18.54
N THR A 40 12.03 3.51 18.02
CA THR A 40 10.61 3.55 17.63
C THR A 40 10.32 2.45 16.57
N PRO A 41 9.37 1.54 16.85
CA PRO A 41 9.01 0.47 15.91
C PRO A 41 8.38 0.96 14.62
N LEU A 42 7.52 1.98 14.71
CA LEU A 42 6.78 2.55 13.59
C LEU A 42 6.99 4.06 13.56
N PHE A 43 7.27 4.58 12.38
CA PHE A 43 7.45 6.01 12.17
C PHE A 43 6.91 6.42 10.81
N SER A 44 6.26 7.57 10.76
CA SER A 44 5.87 8.29 9.56
C SER A 44 5.96 9.77 9.86
N ALA A 45 6.63 10.51 9.01
CA ALA A 45 6.69 11.95 9.12
C ALA A 45 6.52 12.58 7.75
N GLN A 46 5.75 13.65 7.74
CA GLN A 46 5.68 14.60 6.66
C GLN A 46 6.46 15.83 7.10
N PHE A 47 7.60 16.09 6.47
CA PHE A 47 8.48 17.20 6.83
C PHE A 47 8.15 18.48 6.06
N GLU A 48 7.59 18.35 4.85
CA GLU A 48 7.07 19.48 4.09
C GLU A 48 5.54 19.58 4.22
N PRO A 49 4.97 20.78 4.43
CA PRO A 49 3.52 20.95 4.60
C PRO A 49 2.69 20.50 3.39
N PHE A 50 1.68 19.67 3.66
CA PHE A 50 0.69 19.13 2.74
C PHE A 50 -0.55 20.02 2.63
N PRO A 51 -0.85 20.69 1.50
CA PRO A 51 -2.17 21.25 1.21
C PRO A 51 -3.23 20.17 1.09
N ILE A 52 -3.70 19.84 2.27
CA ILE A 52 -4.84 18.97 2.50
C ILE A 52 -6.07 19.54 1.81
N LYS A 53 -6.22 20.87 1.74
CA LYS A 53 -7.31 21.53 1.02
C LYS A 53 -7.41 21.07 -0.43
N ASP A 54 -6.35 21.31 -1.20
CA ASP A 54 -6.33 21.08 -2.64
C ASP A 54 -6.39 19.59 -2.96
N TYR A 55 -5.85 18.75 -2.07
CA TYR A 55 -5.96 17.30 -2.21
C TYR A 55 -7.38 16.81 -2.02
N ILE A 56 -8.07 17.23 -0.96
CA ILE A 56 -9.47 16.89 -0.74
C ILE A 56 -10.31 17.39 -1.92
N ASP A 57 -10.04 18.58 -2.44
CA ASP A 57 -10.73 19.10 -3.63
C ASP A 57 -10.47 18.25 -4.89
N ALA A 58 -9.30 17.60 -4.99
CA ALA A 58 -8.93 16.72 -6.10
C ALA A 58 -9.49 15.29 -5.98
N LEU A 59 -9.96 14.86 -4.81
CA LEU A 59 -10.51 13.52 -4.62
C LEU A 59 -11.85 13.35 -5.36
N PRO A 60 -12.14 12.17 -5.95
CA PRO A 60 -13.45 11.88 -6.50
C PRO A 60 -14.47 11.76 -5.37
N GLU A 61 -15.74 12.08 -5.66
CA GLU A 61 -16.83 12.06 -4.67
C GLU A 61 -16.95 10.70 -3.97
N ALA A 62 -16.84 9.60 -4.71
CA ALA A 62 -16.88 8.25 -4.15
C ALA A 62 -15.82 7.98 -3.06
N GLN A 63 -14.67 8.67 -3.10
CA GLN A 63 -13.62 8.52 -2.08
C GLN A 63 -13.84 9.40 -0.84
N LYS A 64 -14.75 10.38 -0.93
CA LYS A 64 -15.11 11.28 0.17
C LYS A 64 -16.28 10.74 0.99
N GLN A 65 -16.98 9.73 0.50
CA GLN A 65 -18.14 9.17 1.18
C GLN A 65 -17.74 8.29 2.36
N TYR A 66 -18.54 8.38 3.43
CA TYR A 66 -18.41 7.52 4.58
C TYR A 66 -18.78 6.06 4.20
N PRO A 67 -17.88 5.07 4.39
CA PRO A 67 -18.13 3.69 3.99
C PRO A 67 -19.40 3.11 4.62
N VAL A 68 -20.25 2.46 3.81
CA VAL A 68 -21.56 1.93 4.25
C VAL A 68 -21.40 0.90 5.36
N GLU A 69 -20.36 0.06 5.29
CA GLU A 69 -20.05 -0.95 6.30
C GLU A 69 -19.74 -0.30 7.66
N MET A 70 -19.02 0.83 7.64
CA MET A 70 -18.73 1.58 8.85
C MET A 70 -20.00 2.24 9.41
N LYS A 71 -20.95 2.61 8.55
CA LYS A 71 -22.23 3.23 8.92
C LYS A 71 -23.11 2.20 9.62
N ASN A 72 -23.14 0.98 9.08
CA ASN A 72 -23.85 -0.14 9.67
C ASN A 72 -23.24 -0.54 11.02
N LEU A 73 -21.91 -0.64 11.10
CA LEU A 73 -21.22 -0.93 12.35
C LEU A 73 -21.54 0.09 13.45
N LEU A 74 -21.59 1.38 13.09
CA LEU A 74 -22.01 2.45 13.99
C LEU A 74 -23.47 2.27 14.47
N SER A 75 -24.39 1.91 13.57
CA SER A 75 -25.80 1.78 13.92
C SER A 75 -26.10 0.65 14.92
N GLU A 76 -25.19 -0.31 15.05
CA GLU A 76 -25.32 -1.47 15.93
C GLU A 76 -24.56 -1.33 17.27
N GLU A 77 -23.77 -0.26 17.44
CA GLU A 77 -22.91 -0.07 18.61
C GLU A 77 -23.49 1.00 19.55
N ASP A 78 -23.77 0.63 20.81
CA ASP A 78 -24.38 1.54 21.79
C ASP A 78 -23.37 2.10 22.81
N ASP A 79 -22.12 1.62 22.81
CA ASP A 79 -21.10 2.09 23.75
C ASP A 79 -20.75 3.58 23.54
N PRO A 80 -20.90 4.45 24.55
CA PRO A 80 -20.58 5.88 24.44
C PRO A 80 -19.16 6.17 23.94
N ARG A 81 -18.18 5.31 24.25
CA ARG A 81 -16.79 5.46 23.81
C ARG A 81 -16.66 5.24 22.30
N ALA A 82 -17.32 4.19 21.80
CA ALA A 82 -17.33 3.90 20.37
C ALA A 82 -18.12 4.95 19.60
N GLN A 83 -19.30 5.34 20.11
CA GLN A 83 -20.09 6.45 19.59
C GLN A 83 -19.28 7.74 19.50
N PHE A 84 -18.51 8.11 20.52
CA PHE A 84 -17.65 9.29 20.49
C PHE A 84 -16.68 9.26 19.29
N PHE A 85 -15.94 8.17 19.12
CA PHE A 85 -14.98 8.02 18.02
C PHE A 85 -15.68 8.10 16.66
N PHE A 86 -16.81 7.41 16.51
CA PHE A 86 -17.56 7.43 15.27
C PHE A 86 -18.14 8.80 14.95
N ARG A 87 -18.58 9.59 15.94
CA ARG A 87 -19.05 10.98 15.71
C ARG A 87 -17.94 11.91 15.24
N VAL A 88 -16.71 11.70 15.70
CA VAL A 88 -15.54 12.42 15.16
C VAL A 88 -15.27 12.00 13.72
N LEU A 89 -15.32 10.70 13.43
CA LEU A 89 -15.07 10.16 12.10
C LEU A 89 -16.15 10.58 11.08
N GLU A 90 -17.42 10.51 11.45
CA GLU A 90 -18.57 10.95 10.64
C GLU A 90 -18.35 12.39 10.18
N ARG A 91 -17.98 13.27 11.10
CA ARG A 91 -17.68 14.67 10.77
C ARG A 91 -16.47 14.88 9.90
N TYR A 92 -15.45 14.03 10.04
CA TYR A 92 -14.32 14.08 9.14
C TYR A 92 -14.78 13.83 7.69
N PHE A 93 -15.61 12.82 7.46
CA PHE A 93 -16.15 12.53 6.13
C PHE A 93 -17.13 13.60 5.65
N ASP A 94 -18.03 14.09 6.52
CA ASP A 94 -18.96 15.18 6.19
C ASP A 94 -18.22 16.47 5.81
N ALA A 95 -17.11 16.76 6.48
CA ALA A 95 -16.30 17.93 6.19
C ALA A 95 -15.37 17.71 4.99
N SER A 96 -14.99 16.46 4.67
CA SER A 96 -14.14 16.12 3.52
C SER A 96 -14.85 16.22 2.17
N GLN A 97 -16.13 16.58 2.14
CA GLN A 97 -16.84 16.86 0.88
C GLN A 97 -16.20 18.06 0.15
N ASP A 98 -15.74 19.05 0.92
CA ASP A 98 -15.09 20.26 0.42
C ASP A 98 -13.83 20.56 1.24
N GLY A 99 -12.70 20.85 0.58
CA GLY A 99 -11.43 21.06 1.26
C GLY A 99 -11.44 22.26 2.22
N GLN A 100 -12.20 23.32 1.91
CA GLN A 100 -12.35 24.47 2.80
C GLN A 100 -13.21 24.10 4.01
N GLN A 101 -14.29 23.34 3.81
CA GLN A 101 -15.13 22.85 4.90
C GLN A 101 -14.33 21.97 5.88
N LEU A 102 -13.44 21.10 5.39
CA LEU A 102 -12.54 20.31 6.25
C LEU A 102 -11.66 21.21 7.13
N ILE A 103 -11.05 22.22 6.53
CA ILE A 103 -10.20 23.20 7.21
C ILE A 103 -10.98 23.96 8.28
N ASP A 104 -12.14 24.49 7.91
CA ASP A 104 -12.95 25.32 8.79
C ASP A 104 -13.51 24.51 9.97
N THR A 105 -13.90 23.26 9.71
CA THR A 105 -14.48 22.36 10.72
C THR A 105 -13.44 21.94 11.75
N PHE A 106 -12.24 21.52 11.32
CA PHE A 106 -11.22 20.99 12.22
C PHE A 106 -10.18 22.03 12.65
N GLY A 107 -10.27 23.26 12.13
CA GLY A 107 -9.29 24.31 12.39
C GLY A 107 -7.90 23.99 11.84
N LEU A 108 -7.82 23.26 10.73
CA LEU A 108 -6.56 22.87 10.12
C LEU A 108 -5.97 24.04 9.33
N PRO A 109 -4.63 24.13 9.17
CA PRO A 109 -4.06 25.01 8.16
C PRO A 109 -4.39 24.50 6.75
N GLU A 110 -4.32 25.38 5.74
CA GLU A 110 -4.42 24.95 4.34
C GLU A 110 -3.40 23.89 4.00
N LYS A 111 -2.17 24.06 4.51
CA LYS A 111 -1.06 23.10 4.42
C LYS A 111 -0.69 22.56 5.79
N ILE A 112 -0.81 21.25 5.98
CA ILE A 112 -0.63 20.55 7.25
C ILE A 112 0.68 19.78 7.29
N THR A 113 1.35 19.80 8.43
CA THR A 113 2.43 18.87 8.75
C THR A 113 1.88 17.78 9.65
N SER A 114 2.26 16.52 9.42
CA SER A 114 1.79 15.40 10.22
C SER A 114 2.90 14.43 10.62
N TYR A 115 2.74 13.83 11.79
CA TYR A 115 3.65 12.83 12.33
C TYR A 115 2.85 11.69 12.92
N PHE A 116 3.30 10.47 12.67
CA PHE A 116 2.86 9.28 13.37
C PHE A 116 4.11 8.53 13.84
N TYR A 117 4.14 8.17 15.11
CA TYR A 117 5.20 7.31 15.62
C TYR A 117 4.69 6.54 16.82
N THR A 118 5.43 5.51 17.23
CA THR A 118 5.11 4.82 18.47
C THR A 118 6.17 5.02 19.54
N LEU A 119 5.70 5.27 20.76
CA LEU A 119 6.48 5.16 21.97
C LEU A 119 6.38 3.72 22.47
N GLY A 120 7.11 2.82 21.81
CA GLY A 120 6.96 1.38 21.99
C GLY A 120 5.62 0.92 21.42
N VAL A 121 4.66 0.53 22.27
CA VAL A 121 3.29 0.15 21.87
C VAL A 121 2.31 1.32 21.83
N LEU A 122 2.66 2.49 22.39
CA LEU A 122 1.75 3.63 22.46
C LEU A 122 1.84 4.47 21.16
N PRO A 123 0.74 4.65 20.41
CA PRO A 123 0.74 5.49 19.23
C PRO A 123 0.74 6.97 19.62
N VAL A 124 1.46 7.78 18.86
CA VAL A 124 1.44 9.23 18.94
C VAL A 124 1.21 9.78 17.55
N ILE A 125 0.12 10.54 17.39
CA ILE A 125 -0.19 11.31 16.20
C ILE A 125 0.01 12.78 16.55
N LYS A 126 0.69 13.51 15.67
CA LYS A 126 0.79 14.97 15.74
C LYS A 126 0.38 15.59 14.43
N LEU A 127 -0.36 16.68 14.50
CA LEU A 127 -0.79 17.41 13.32
C LEU A 127 -0.89 18.91 13.62
N ASP A 128 -0.59 19.74 12.62
CA ASP A 128 -0.73 21.19 12.76
C ASP A 128 -2.20 21.60 12.90
N VAL A 129 -2.46 22.56 13.77
CA VAL A 129 -3.78 23.16 13.99
C VAL A 129 -3.63 24.67 13.98
N ALA A 130 -4.30 25.32 13.03
CA ALA A 130 -4.32 26.76 12.89
C ALA A 130 -5.35 27.43 13.82
N ASN A 131 -6.49 26.76 14.06
CA ASN A 131 -7.55 27.24 14.95
C ASN A 131 -7.93 26.16 15.98
N PRO A 132 -7.29 26.16 17.16
CA PRO A 132 -7.56 25.18 18.21
C PRO A 132 -9.02 25.16 18.68
N GLU A 133 -9.71 26.31 18.65
CA GLU A 133 -11.10 26.39 19.14
C GLU A 133 -12.06 25.58 18.26
N GLN A 134 -11.83 25.55 16.94
CA GLN A 134 -12.63 24.73 16.02
C GLN A 134 -12.43 23.24 16.29
N PHE A 135 -11.18 22.81 16.48
CA PHE A 135 -10.89 21.42 16.82
C PHE A 135 -11.57 21.01 18.15
N TRP A 136 -11.49 21.87 19.17
CA TRP A 136 -12.17 21.61 20.44
C TRP A 136 -13.70 21.56 20.28
N ALA A 137 -14.30 22.41 19.44
CA ALA A 137 -15.72 22.37 19.14
C ALA A 137 -16.16 21.06 18.48
N VAL A 138 -15.29 20.46 17.63
CA VAL A 138 -15.53 19.12 17.08
C VAL A 138 -15.69 18.11 18.21
N LEU A 139 -14.74 18.08 19.15
CA LEU A 139 -14.78 17.16 20.29
C LEU A 139 -15.96 17.45 21.23
N ASP A 140 -16.22 18.72 21.56
CA ASP A 140 -17.33 19.12 22.45
C ASP A 140 -18.68 18.63 21.92
N LYS A 141 -18.89 18.74 20.61
CA LYS A 141 -20.14 18.26 20.02
C LYS A 141 -20.13 16.74 19.88
N ALA A 142 -18.98 16.06 19.71
CA ALA A 142 -18.91 14.60 19.76
C ALA A 142 -19.22 14.07 21.17
N GLU A 143 -18.80 14.77 22.23
CA GLU A 143 -19.21 14.50 23.62
C GLU A 143 -20.73 14.62 23.78
N ALA A 144 -21.32 15.72 23.31
CA ALA A 144 -22.76 15.93 23.37
C ALA A 144 -23.56 14.86 22.62
N ASP A 145 -23.07 14.42 21.45
CA ASP A 145 -23.75 13.45 20.58
C ASP A 145 -23.58 11.99 21.08
N SER A 146 -22.54 11.69 21.87
CA SER A 146 -22.22 10.33 22.34
C SER A 146 -22.51 10.07 23.82
N GLY A 147 -22.62 11.14 24.63
CA GLY A 147 -22.69 11.06 26.08
C GLY A 147 -21.33 10.83 26.77
N MET A 148 -20.25 10.68 25.99
CA MET A 148 -18.89 10.63 26.53
C MET A 148 -18.49 12.02 27.05
N THR A 149 -17.71 12.09 28.12
CA THR A 149 -17.20 13.37 28.66
C THR A 149 -15.69 13.28 28.91
N HIS A 150 -15.00 14.40 28.71
CA HIS A 150 -13.57 14.47 29.01
C HIS A 150 -13.29 14.86 30.46
N GLU A 151 -12.17 14.37 30.98
CA GLU A 151 -11.51 14.91 32.17
C GLU A 151 -10.48 15.97 31.74
N PRO A 152 -10.62 17.24 32.15
CA PRO A 152 -9.59 18.25 31.90
C PRO A 152 -8.39 17.99 32.82
N LYS A 153 -7.22 17.78 32.22
CA LYS A 153 -5.97 17.52 32.94
C LYS A 153 -4.86 18.48 32.50
N GLN A 154 -3.78 18.51 33.27
CA GLN A 154 -2.60 19.33 33.00
C GLN A 154 -1.32 18.58 33.37
N LEU A 155 -0.31 18.65 32.50
CA LEU A 155 1.03 18.14 32.75
C LEU A 155 2.05 19.22 32.38
N GLY A 156 2.77 19.74 33.38
CA GLY A 156 3.60 20.93 33.21
C GLY A 156 2.75 22.13 32.76
N ALA A 157 3.11 22.74 31.63
CA ALA A 157 2.34 23.83 31.02
C ALA A 157 1.26 23.36 30.03
N VAL A 158 1.25 22.08 29.66
CA VAL A 158 0.36 21.53 28.63
C VAL A 158 -0.95 21.10 29.29
N LYS A 159 -2.06 21.71 28.86
CA LYS A 159 -3.42 21.27 29.19
C LYS A 159 -3.89 20.27 28.16
N TYR A 160 -4.63 19.26 28.59
CA TYR A 160 -5.13 18.22 27.71
C TYR A 160 -6.48 17.69 28.18
N ARG A 161 -7.22 17.10 27.25
CA ARG A 161 -8.48 16.39 27.50
C ARG A 161 -8.19 14.90 27.52
N ALA A 162 -8.60 14.22 28.59
CA ALA A 162 -8.48 12.78 28.72
C ALA A 162 -9.87 12.14 28.65
N TYR A 163 -10.04 11.17 27.74
CA TYR A 163 -11.27 10.39 27.59
C TYR A 163 -11.01 8.98 28.07
N ARG A 164 -11.64 8.58 29.17
CA ARG A 164 -11.47 7.24 29.76
C ARG A 164 -11.98 6.16 28.81
N LEU A 165 -11.12 5.23 28.45
CA LEU A 165 -11.46 4.08 27.60
C LEU A 165 -11.78 2.81 28.40
N THR A 166 -11.33 2.68 29.64
CA THR A 166 -11.65 1.54 30.52
C THR A 166 -12.94 1.75 31.33
N ASP A 167 -13.58 0.67 31.75
CA ASP A 167 -14.83 0.74 32.51
C ASP A 167 -14.60 1.35 33.92
N GLU A 168 -15.65 1.96 34.49
CA GLU A 168 -15.58 2.45 35.87
C GLU A 168 -15.32 1.30 36.85
N GLY A 169 -14.36 1.49 37.75
CA GLY A 169 -13.98 0.48 38.76
C GLY A 169 -12.86 -0.46 38.33
N GLU A 170 -12.41 -0.43 37.07
CA GLU A 170 -11.17 -1.11 36.68
C GLU A 170 -9.96 -0.41 37.33
N SER A 171 -9.06 -1.21 37.91
CA SER A 171 -7.80 -0.70 38.48
C SER A 171 -6.90 -0.10 37.40
N GLU A 172 -6.97 -0.68 36.20
CA GLU A 172 -6.16 -0.26 35.07
C GLU A 172 -6.88 0.80 34.26
N ARG A 173 -6.19 1.91 34.03
CA ARG A 173 -6.74 3.06 33.32
C ARG A 173 -6.04 3.19 31.98
N VAL A 174 -6.84 3.37 30.95
CA VAL A 174 -6.41 3.80 29.62
C VAL A 174 -7.24 5.01 29.25
N ASP A 175 -6.58 6.13 28.98
CA ASP A 175 -7.21 7.37 28.57
C ASP A 175 -6.73 7.74 27.16
N LEU A 176 -7.67 8.08 26.27
CA LEU A 176 -7.36 8.76 25.00
C LEU A 176 -7.10 10.24 25.30
N VAL A 177 -5.94 10.73 24.89
CA VAL A 177 -5.47 12.08 25.20
C VAL A 177 -5.44 12.94 23.95
N PHE A 178 -6.09 14.10 24.03
CA PHE A 178 -5.96 15.19 23.07
C PHE A 178 -5.32 16.40 23.75
N ALA A 179 -4.24 16.91 23.18
CA ALA A 179 -3.58 18.12 23.66
C ALA A 179 -3.22 19.02 22.49
N ILE A 180 -3.40 20.33 22.64
CA ILE A 180 -2.90 21.31 21.65
C ILE A 180 -1.89 22.20 22.37
N ASP A 181 -0.63 22.13 21.94
CA ASP A 181 0.45 23.00 22.41
C ASP A 181 1.16 23.60 21.19
N LYS A 182 1.43 24.91 21.23
CA LYS A 182 2.17 25.65 20.18
C LYS A 182 1.66 25.41 18.75
N GLY A 183 0.34 25.31 18.57
CA GLY A 183 -0.28 25.09 17.25
C GLY A 183 -0.20 23.65 16.74
N MET A 184 0.15 22.68 17.60
CA MET A 184 0.22 21.27 17.24
C MET A 184 -0.72 20.45 18.13
N LEU A 185 -1.67 19.76 17.50
CA LEU A 185 -2.45 18.73 18.15
C LEU A 185 -1.58 17.50 18.35
N THR A 186 -1.69 16.89 19.53
CA THR A 186 -1.17 15.58 19.86
C THR A 186 -2.32 14.68 20.28
N LEU A 187 -2.44 13.52 19.62
CA LEU A 187 -3.32 12.43 19.99
C LEU A 187 -2.46 11.23 20.43
N THR A 188 -2.71 10.72 21.63
CA THR A 188 -1.96 9.58 22.21
C THR A 188 -2.82 8.84 23.24
N LEU A 189 -2.29 7.75 23.78
CA LEU A 189 -2.84 7.08 24.96
C LEU A 189 -2.01 7.41 26.21
N GLU A 190 -2.70 7.62 27.34
CA GLU A 190 -2.14 7.61 28.69
C GLU A 190 -2.60 6.32 29.39
N THR A 191 -1.70 5.63 30.09
CA THR A 191 -2.06 4.42 30.84
C THR A 191 -1.54 4.45 32.27
N SER A 192 -2.24 3.82 33.20
CA SER A 192 -1.82 3.73 34.62
C SER A 192 -0.65 2.79 34.86
N PHE A 193 -0.41 1.84 33.95
CA PHE A 193 0.54 0.74 34.13
C PHE A 193 1.87 0.91 33.36
N LEU A 194 1.95 1.87 32.44
CA LEU A 194 3.20 2.24 31.78
C LEU A 194 3.83 3.48 32.43
N GLU A 195 5.05 3.79 32.05
CA GLU A 195 5.82 4.88 32.62
C GLU A 195 5.14 6.24 32.36
N PRO A 196 4.87 7.07 33.40
CA PRO A 196 4.24 8.38 33.22
C PRO A 196 5.02 9.32 32.28
N GLN A 197 6.34 9.15 32.20
CA GLN A 197 7.22 9.90 31.30
C GLN A 197 6.86 9.73 29.81
N LEU A 198 6.18 8.64 29.43
CA LEU A 198 5.74 8.44 28.05
C LEU A 198 4.78 9.54 27.60
N LEU A 199 3.90 10.01 28.50
CA LEU A 199 3.02 11.14 28.19
C LEU A 199 3.81 12.44 28.04
N GLU A 200 4.84 12.69 28.87
CA GLU A 200 5.72 13.86 28.70
C GLU A 200 6.42 13.86 27.34
N ASN A 201 6.87 12.69 26.88
CA ASN A 201 7.52 12.53 25.58
C ASN A 201 6.50 12.75 24.44
N ALA A 202 5.31 12.12 24.54
CA ALA A 202 4.25 12.27 23.53
C ALA A 202 3.81 13.73 23.39
N LEU A 203 3.61 14.44 24.50
CA LEU A 203 3.19 15.84 24.53
C LEU A 203 4.31 16.84 24.18
N GLY A 204 5.53 16.39 23.88
CA GLY A 204 6.63 17.28 23.52
C GLY A 204 7.18 18.11 24.70
N ILE A 205 6.95 17.66 25.94
CA ILE A 205 7.41 18.36 27.15
C ILE A 205 8.88 18.03 27.42
N LYS A 206 9.25 16.75 27.30
CA LYS A 206 10.60 16.26 27.62
C LYS A 206 11.20 15.49 26.45
N PRO A 207 12.37 15.91 25.91
CA PRO A 207 13.02 15.19 24.82
C PRO A 207 13.53 13.83 25.29
N VAL A 208 13.63 12.89 24.35
CA VAL A 208 14.21 11.57 24.61
C VAL A 208 15.73 11.62 24.47
N GLN A 209 16.43 10.80 25.24
CA GLN A 209 17.90 10.81 25.25
C GLN A 209 18.48 10.36 23.90
N GLU A 210 18.08 9.18 23.44
CA GLU A 210 18.43 8.62 22.14
C GLU A 210 17.26 8.83 21.18
N SER A 211 17.30 9.93 20.44
CA SER A 211 16.21 10.36 19.57
C SER A 211 16.53 10.08 18.09
N LEU A 212 15.50 10.04 17.25
CA LEU A 212 15.71 9.96 15.79
C LEU A 212 16.51 11.15 15.25
N ALA A 213 16.34 12.34 15.83
CA ALA A 213 17.13 13.51 15.46
C ALA A 213 18.64 13.28 15.65
N LYS A 214 19.03 12.57 16.73
CA LYS A 214 20.44 12.25 17.01
C LYS A 214 20.93 11.03 16.22
N ALA A 215 20.07 10.05 15.99
CA ALA A 215 20.42 8.81 15.30
C ALA A 215 20.68 8.98 13.80
N GLY A 216 20.13 10.03 13.17
CA GLY A 216 20.30 10.28 11.73
C GLY A 216 19.51 9.32 10.83
N THR A 217 18.67 8.45 11.40
CA THR A 217 17.93 7.39 10.69
C THR A 217 17.17 7.89 9.47
N VAL A 218 16.49 9.05 9.57
CA VAL A 218 15.70 9.61 8.48
C VAL A 218 16.58 10.03 7.31
N ASP A 219 17.66 10.77 7.58
CA ASP A 219 18.60 11.21 6.55
C ASP A 219 19.30 10.02 5.86
N ASP A 220 19.62 8.98 6.64
CA ASP A 220 20.18 7.73 6.10
C ASP A 220 19.21 7.02 5.16
N ILE A 221 17.92 6.94 5.50
CA ILE A 221 16.89 6.33 4.63
C ILE A 221 16.75 7.12 3.33
N VAL A 222 16.60 8.44 3.43
CA VAL A 222 16.50 9.34 2.26
C VAL A 222 17.69 9.14 1.34
N LYS A 223 18.92 9.21 1.88
CA LYS A 223 20.15 9.05 1.10
C LYS A 223 20.28 7.65 0.51
N LYS A 224 19.95 6.61 1.29
CA LYS A 224 20.07 5.22 0.87
C LYS A 224 19.14 4.94 -0.30
N HIS A 225 17.88 5.40 -0.27
CA HIS A 225 16.88 5.02 -1.28
C HIS A 225 16.66 6.06 -2.37
N GLY A 226 17.14 7.29 -2.20
CA GLY A 226 16.92 8.38 -3.15
C GLY A 226 15.50 8.95 -3.07
N PHE A 227 14.83 8.78 -1.93
CA PHE A 227 13.51 9.35 -1.67
C PHE A 227 13.58 10.87 -1.56
N SER A 228 12.44 11.53 -1.77
CA SER A 228 12.31 12.92 -1.38
C SER A 228 12.41 13.07 0.14
N LYS A 229 12.85 14.25 0.61
CA LYS A 229 12.85 14.58 2.05
C LYS A 229 11.46 14.97 2.57
N ASP A 230 10.46 15.06 1.70
CA ASP A 230 9.15 15.62 2.02
C ASP A 230 8.35 14.73 2.98
N GLY A 231 8.56 13.42 2.91
CA GLY A 231 8.02 12.50 3.89
C GLY A 231 8.61 11.11 3.79
N ILE A 232 8.76 10.50 4.97
CA ILE A 232 9.39 9.19 5.15
C ILE A 232 8.59 8.42 6.18
N SER A 233 8.32 7.16 5.85
CA SER A 233 7.78 6.20 6.79
C SER A 233 8.67 4.96 6.88
N TYR A 234 8.68 4.30 8.02
CA TYR A 234 9.32 3.00 8.16
C TYR A 234 8.66 2.13 9.23
N ILE A 235 8.84 0.82 9.03
CA ILE A 235 8.61 -0.24 10.02
C ILE A 235 9.98 -0.82 10.37
N ASN A 236 10.34 -0.80 11.65
CA ASN A 236 11.63 -1.27 12.14
C ASN A 236 11.53 -2.72 12.63
N HIS A 237 11.78 -3.67 11.74
CA HIS A 237 11.67 -5.11 12.04
C HIS A 237 12.64 -5.53 13.14
N GLN A 238 13.83 -4.94 13.22
CA GLN A 238 14.80 -5.25 14.28
C GLN A 238 14.26 -4.89 15.66
N GLU A 239 13.63 -3.73 15.81
CA GLU A 239 13.06 -3.33 17.10
C GLU A 239 11.79 -4.12 17.43
N ILE A 240 10.98 -4.50 16.44
CA ILE A 240 9.83 -5.39 16.65
C ILE A 240 10.29 -6.77 17.09
N VAL A 241 11.28 -7.37 16.41
CA VAL A 241 11.82 -8.68 16.79
C VAL A 241 12.45 -8.64 18.17
N LYS A 242 13.21 -7.59 18.49
CA LYS A 242 13.75 -7.41 19.84
C LYS A 242 12.63 -7.31 20.88
N ALA A 243 11.51 -6.67 20.55
CA ALA A 243 10.37 -6.52 21.46
C ALA A 243 9.66 -7.83 21.78
N ILE A 244 9.48 -8.71 20.77
CA ILE A 244 8.76 -9.98 20.96
C ILE A 244 9.65 -11.07 21.57
N THR A 245 10.96 -11.04 21.31
CA THR A 245 11.91 -12.08 21.76
C THR A 245 12.61 -11.78 23.08
N THR A 246 12.42 -10.58 23.65
CA THR A 246 13.04 -10.19 24.93
C THR A 246 12.02 -9.67 25.93
N LEU A 247 12.42 -9.58 27.19
CA LEU A 247 11.59 -8.99 28.24
C LEU A 247 11.75 -7.48 28.34
N ASP A 248 12.93 -6.96 28.02
CA ASP A 248 13.33 -5.57 28.29
C ASP A 248 14.30 -4.95 27.26
N GLY A 249 14.57 -5.63 26.13
CA GLY A 249 15.59 -5.23 25.17
C GLY A 249 15.36 -3.87 24.48
N ASN A 250 14.12 -3.39 24.45
CA ASN A 250 13.78 -2.03 24.06
C ASN A 250 12.52 -1.54 24.79
N GLN A 251 12.07 -0.32 24.49
CA GLN A 251 10.88 0.25 25.12
C GLN A 251 9.63 -0.62 24.91
N MET A 252 9.41 -1.11 23.69
CA MET A 252 8.27 -1.97 23.37
C MET A 252 8.31 -3.29 24.15
N ALA A 253 9.48 -3.94 24.28
CA ALA A 253 9.66 -5.17 25.05
C ALA A 253 9.19 -5.00 26.51
N ARG A 254 9.64 -3.92 27.16
CA ARG A 254 9.29 -3.61 28.55
C ARG A 254 7.79 -3.41 28.72
N GLN A 255 7.16 -2.69 27.79
CA GLN A 255 5.73 -2.42 27.82
C GLN A 255 4.90 -3.69 27.58
N LEU A 256 5.25 -4.48 26.57
CA LEU A 256 4.60 -5.78 26.30
C LEU A 256 4.72 -6.72 27.49
N THR A 257 5.90 -6.83 28.10
CA THR A 257 6.12 -7.64 29.31
C THR A 257 5.24 -7.20 30.48
N LYS A 258 5.01 -5.90 30.66
CA LYS A 258 4.06 -5.40 31.67
C LYS A 258 2.62 -5.76 31.32
N ILE A 259 2.21 -5.54 30.07
CA ILE A 259 0.86 -5.85 29.59
C ILE A 259 0.54 -7.34 29.74
N PHE A 260 1.45 -8.23 29.34
CA PHE A 260 1.27 -9.68 29.47
C PHE A 260 1.21 -10.14 30.93
N LYS A 261 1.97 -9.51 31.84
CA LYS A 261 1.85 -9.76 33.27
C LYS A 261 0.46 -9.38 33.82
N LEU A 262 -0.12 -8.28 33.34
CA LEU A 262 -1.47 -7.85 33.72
C LEU A 262 -2.55 -8.78 33.17
N MET A 263 -2.36 -9.29 31.95
CA MET A 263 -3.30 -10.22 31.32
C MET A 263 -3.13 -11.67 31.80
N HIS A 264 -2.10 -11.96 32.61
CA HIS A 264 -1.70 -13.30 33.01
C HIS A 264 -1.48 -14.27 31.84
N ASP A 265 -1.09 -13.73 30.70
CA ASP A 265 -0.87 -14.46 29.45
C ASP A 265 0.21 -13.77 28.63
N ASP A 266 1.22 -14.53 28.22
CA ASP A 266 2.33 -14.07 27.38
C ASP A 266 2.33 -14.87 26.08
N PRO A 267 1.78 -14.30 24.99
CA PRO A 267 1.69 -14.99 23.70
C PRO A 267 3.07 -15.21 23.05
N PHE A 268 4.14 -14.60 23.56
CA PHE A 268 5.48 -14.71 23.01
C PHE A 268 6.42 -15.53 23.90
N VAL A 269 5.90 -16.23 24.91
CA VAL A 269 6.72 -17.02 25.85
C VAL A 269 7.66 -18.00 25.14
N GLU A 270 7.20 -18.65 24.06
CA GLU A 270 7.99 -19.60 23.26
C GLU A 270 9.07 -18.91 22.42
N LEU A 271 8.88 -17.63 22.07
CA LEU A 271 9.82 -16.83 21.28
C LEU A 271 10.90 -16.14 22.13
N ARG A 272 10.78 -16.21 23.46
CA ARG A 272 11.67 -15.50 24.41
C ARG A 272 12.88 -16.32 24.86
N SER A 273 13.08 -17.51 24.30
CA SER A 273 14.31 -18.27 24.52
C SER A 273 15.51 -17.55 23.90
N GLN A 274 16.71 -17.74 24.46
CA GLN A 274 17.93 -17.12 23.91
C GLN A 274 18.19 -17.56 22.47
N ALA A 275 17.87 -18.81 22.12
CA ALA A 275 17.96 -19.32 20.76
C ALA A 275 17.05 -18.54 19.81
N CYS A 276 15.76 -18.40 20.16
CA CYS A 276 14.80 -17.62 19.38
C CYS A 276 15.22 -16.15 19.23
N HIS A 277 15.69 -15.52 20.30
CA HIS A 277 16.18 -14.15 20.21
C HIS A 277 17.33 -14.01 19.21
N ASN A 278 18.34 -14.88 19.29
CA ASN A 278 19.50 -14.81 18.41
C ASN A 278 19.11 -15.08 16.94
N GLU A 279 18.31 -16.11 16.70
CA GLU A 279 17.95 -16.56 15.35
C GLU A 279 17.00 -15.57 14.66
N LEU A 280 15.94 -15.12 15.35
CA LEU A 280 15.03 -14.11 14.81
C LEU A 280 15.74 -12.77 14.63
N SER A 281 16.67 -12.39 15.52
CA SER A 281 17.47 -11.18 15.33
C SER A 281 18.40 -11.28 14.11
N GLY A 282 18.94 -12.47 13.83
CA GLY A 282 19.69 -12.74 12.60
C GLY A 282 18.83 -12.57 11.34
N ILE A 283 17.60 -13.08 11.37
CA ILE A 283 16.60 -12.84 10.31
C ILE A 283 16.31 -11.35 10.17
N ALA A 284 16.00 -10.65 11.26
CA ALA A 284 15.73 -9.21 11.23
C ALA A 284 16.94 -8.39 10.73
N ALA A 285 18.18 -8.82 11.01
CA ALA A 285 19.37 -8.17 10.46
C ALA A 285 19.46 -8.30 8.93
N ASN A 286 18.94 -9.40 8.37
CA ASN A 286 18.82 -9.59 6.93
C ASN A 286 17.67 -8.81 6.30
N TRP A 287 16.62 -8.47 7.06
CA TRP A 287 15.50 -7.63 6.61
C TRP A 287 15.19 -6.53 7.61
N PRO A 288 16.07 -5.51 7.72
CA PRO A 288 16.09 -4.62 8.87
C PRO A 288 14.87 -3.72 8.99
N ARG A 289 14.34 -3.24 7.86
CA ARG A 289 13.23 -2.29 7.81
C ARG A 289 12.41 -2.47 6.54
N THR A 290 11.15 -2.08 6.62
CA THR A 290 10.38 -1.66 5.45
C THR A 290 10.33 -0.14 5.45
N VAL A 291 10.69 0.51 4.36
CA VAL A 291 10.70 1.98 4.24
C VAL A 291 9.77 2.43 3.11
N ILE A 292 9.15 3.58 3.28
CA ILE A 292 8.24 4.18 2.30
C ILE A 292 8.64 5.65 2.14
N GLY A 293 8.72 6.12 0.89
CA GLY A 293 9.00 7.53 0.59
C GLY A 293 8.41 7.95 -0.75
N TYR A 294 8.28 9.27 -0.93
CA TYR A 294 7.77 9.85 -2.17
C TYR A 294 8.75 9.72 -3.33
N THR A 295 8.21 9.42 -4.51
CA THR A 295 8.92 9.41 -5.81
C THR A 295 8.38 10.45 -6.79
N ASP A 296 7.07 10.70 -6.76
CA ASP A 296 6.40 11.75 -7.52
C ASP A 296 5.45 12.51 -6.59
N PHE A 297 5.38 13.83 -6.74
CA PHE A 297 4.37 14.59 -6.03
C PHE A 297 3.95 15.87 -6.78
N GLU A 298 2.66 15.97 -7.09
CA GLU A 298 2.04 17.19 -7.59
C GLU A 298 0.55 17.23 -7.24
N VAL A 299 0.09 18.28 -6.58
CA VAL A 299 -1.35 18.54 -6.39
C VAL A 299 -1.62 20.00 -6.68
N LYS A 300 -2.40 20.26 -7.74
CA LYS A 300 -2.78 21.60 -8.21
C LYS A 300 -4.07 21.50 -9.02
N ASN A 301 -4.89 22.56 -9.02
CA ASN A 301 -6.05 22.69 -9.92
C ASN A 301 -6.98 21.47 -9.92
N LYS A 302 -7.31 20.94 -8.72
CA LYS A 302 -8.12 19.72 -8.55
C LYS A 302 -7.55 18.46 -9.24
N GLN A 303 -6.23 18.44 -9.46
CA GLN A 303 -5.49 17.27 -9.91
C GLN A 303 -4.51 16.88 -8.82
N ALA A 304 -4.30 15.57 -8.67
CA ALA A 304 -3.33 14.99 -7.78
C ALA A 304 -2.54 13.90 -8.51
N LYS A 305 -1.21 13.95 -8.48
CA LYS A 305 -0.30 12.92 -8.98
C LYS A 305 0.70 12.58 -7.88
N ILE A 306 0.77 11.30 -7.52
CA ILE A 306 1.38 10.85 -6.28
C ILE A 306 2.07 9.53 -6.46
N GLY A 307 3.39 9.55 -6.38
CA GLY A 307 4.21 8.35 -6.41
C GLY A 307 4.77 8.03 -5.04
N PHE A 308 4.69 6.75 -4.66
CA PHE A 308 5.43 6.20 -3.53
C PHE A 308 6.32 5.06 -3.99
N SER A 309 7.43 4.88 -3.29
CA SER A 309 8.22 3.66 -3.36
C SER A 309 8.29 3.05 -1.96
N THR A 310 7.88 1.78 -1.88
CA THR A 310 8.04 0.94 -0.70
C THR A 310 9.21 0.00 -0.93
N VAL A 311 10.19 -0.01 -0.03
CA VAL A 311 11.34 -0.90 -0.10
C VAL A 311 11.38 -1.77 1.15
N ILE A 312 11.21 -3.08 0.95
CA ILE A 312 11.54 -4.08 1.98
C ILE A 312 13.05 -4.25 1.91
N GLU A 313 13.76 -3.59 2.82
CA GLU A 313 15.21 -3.61 2.82
C GLU A 313 15.72 -5.04 3.01
N SER A 314 16.76 -5.41 2.28
CA SER A 314 17.44 -6.67 2.53
C SER A 314 18.95 -6.53 2.48
N ASN A 315 19.62 -7.15 3.45
CA ASN A 315 21.06 -7.35 3.49
C ASN A 315 21.45 -8.75 2.99
N ASN A 316 20.47 -9.65 2.79
CA ASN A 316 20.72 -11.01 2.33
C ASN A 316 21.02 -11.01 0.81
N GLN A 317 22.31 -11.02 0.47
CA GLN A 317 22.77 -10.98 -0.93
C GLN A 317 22.47 -12.28 -1.70
N VAL A 318 22.32 -13.41 -1.00
CA VAL A 318 21.99 -14.70 -1.62
C VAL A 318 20.57 -14.64 -2.17
N ILE A 319 19.62 -14.24 -1.32
CA ILE A 319 18.20 -14.09 -1.68
C ILE A 319 18.01 -12.94 -2.67
N LEU A 320 18.60 -11.76 -2.44
CA LEU A 320 18.49 -10.65 -3.40
C LEU A 320 19.07 -11.02 -4.78
N GLY A 321 20.21 -11.71 -4.83
CA GLY A 321 20.80 -12.17 -6.07
C GLY A 321 19.89 -13.16 -6.81
N ALA A 322 19.29 -14.11 -6.09
CA ALA A 322 18.34 -15.07 -6.65
C ALA A 322 17.06 -14.37 -7.16
N LEU A 323 16.45 -13.49 -6.36
CA LEU A 323 15.29 -12.69 -6.77
C LEU A 323 15.60 -11.84 -8.01
N SER A 324 16.79 -11.25 -8.08
CA SER A 324 17.24 -10.45 -9.23
C SER A 324 17.40 -11.29 -10.51
N GLN A 325 17.88 -12.54 -10.39
CA GLN A 325 18.00 -13.46 -11.53
C GLN A 325 16.64 -13.88 -12.11
N MET A 326 15.58 -13.90 -11.29
CA MET A 326 14.22 -14.22 -11.77
C MET A 326 13.57 -13.10 -12.57
N ARG A 327 14.08 -11.86 -12.50
CA ARG A 327 13.52 -10.71 -13.23
C ARG A 327 13.45 -11.02 -14.71
N GLY A 328 12.28 -10.76 -15.29
CA GLY A 328 12.05 -10.95 -16.72
C GLY A 328 11.74 -9.63 -17.44
N PHE A 329 11.13 -9.76 -18.60
CA PHE A 329 10.79 -8.65 -19.46
C PHE A 329 9.33 -8.21 -19.29
N ILE A 330 9.15 -6.91 -19.11
CA ILE A 330 7.89 -6.18 -19.07
C ILE A 330 7.88 -5.19 -20.24
N PRO A 331 6.92 -5.30 -21.18
CA PRO A 331 6.79 -4.35 -22.29
C PRO A 331 6.66 -2.89 -21.84
N ALA A 332 7.15 -1.95 -22.64
CA ALA A 332 7.09 -0.53 -22.28
C ALA A 332 5.66 0.00 -22.10
N HIS A 333 4.72 -0.46 -22.94
CA HIS A 333 3.33 0.01 -22.92
C HIS A 333 2.56 -0.34 -21.64
N THR A 334 3.00 -1.35 -20.87
CA THR A 334 2.36 -1.73 -19.61
C THR A 334 2.92 -0.97 -18.41
N GLN A 335 3.95 -0.14 -18.61
CA GLN A 335 4.63 0.62 -17.54
C GLN A 335 4.20 2.08 -17.49
N THR A 336 3.36 2.52 -18.42
CA THR A 336 2.87 3.90 -18.52
C THR A 336 1.43 3.98 -18.04
N ILE A 337 1.12 4.97 -17.20
CA ILE A 337 -0.19 5.10 -16.56
C ILE A 337 -1.31 5.51 -17.55
N ASP A 338 -0.97 6.11 -18.69
CA ASP A 338 -1.92 6.70 -19.64
C ASP A 338 -2.28 5.82 -20.85
N THR A 339 -1.70 4.62 -20.98
CA THR A 339 -1.73 3.86 -22.24
C THR A 339 -3.02 3.09 -22.53
N GLY A 340 -3.91 2.90 -21.56
CA GLY A 340 -5.09 2.06 -21.77
C GLY A 340 -6.13 2.12 -20.65
N VAL A 341 -7.12 1.25 -20.74
CA VAL A 341 -8.12 0.97 -19.69
C VAL A 341 -7.46 0.18 -18.55
N PHE A 342 -6.70 -0.86 -18.90
CA PHE A 342 -6.03 -1.75 -17.97
C PHE A 342 -4.82 -2.39 -18.63
N SER A 343 -3.74 -2.60 -17.88
CA SER A 343 -2.62 -3.45 -18.30
C SER A 343 -2.07 -4.23 -17.11
N MET A 344 -1.63 -5.45 -17.36
CA MET A 344 -0.88 -6.27 -16.44
C MET A 344 0.26 -6.96 -17.16
N ALA A 345 1.43 -6.99 -16.56
CA ALA A 345 2.59 -7.68 -17.07
C ALA A 345 3.35 -8.38 -15.94
N LEU A 346 3.75 -9.62 -16.19
CA LEU A 346 4.61 -10.43 -15.34
C LEU A 346 5.92 -10.68 -16.10
N GLY A 347 7.00 -10.05 -15.64
CA GLY A 347 8.35 -10.32 -16.12
C GLY A 347 8.97 -11.43 -15.29
N LEU A 348 9.10 -12.63 -15.87
CA LEU A 348 9.73 -13.76 -15.19
C LEU A 348 10.64 -14.51 -16.16
N ASP A 349 11.93 -14.62 -15.84
CA ASP A 349 12.84 -15.51 -16.55
C ASP A 349 12.64 -16.95 -16.05
N VAL A 350 11.84 -17.73 -16.80
CA VAL A 350 11.50 -19.11 -16.44
C VAL A 350 12.73 -20.01 -16.35
N ASN A 351 13.79 -19.71 -17.10
CA ASN A 351 15.04 -20.47 -17.03
C ASN A 351 15.77 -20.26 -15.70
N GLN A 352 15.59 -19.10 -15.08
CA GLN A 352 16.19 -18.76 -13.79
C GLN A 352 15.27 -19.02 -12.60
N PHE A 353 13.97 -19.25 -12.82
CA PHE A 353 13.00 -19.43 -11.74
C PHE A 353 13.36 -20.56 -10.79
N VAL A 354 13.47 -21.81 -11.28
CA VAL A 354 13.76 -22.96 -10.42
C VAL A 354 15.13 -22.84 -9.74
N PRO A 355 16.25 -22.53 -10.44
CA PRO A 355 17.53 -22.32 -9.78
C PRO A 355 17.49 -21.25 -8.68
N SER A 356 16.77 -20.15 -8.90
CA SER A 356 16.67 -19.04 -7.94
C SER A 356 15.82 -19.43 -6.74
N VAL A 357 14.67 -20.06 -6.94
CA VAL A 357 13.83 -20.57 -5.86
C VAL A 357 14.57 -21.61 -5.04
N SER A 358 15.28 -22.55 -5.67
CA SER A 358 16.13 -23.52 -4.97
C SER A 358 17.21 -22.84 -4.14
N LYS A 359 17.86 -21.79 -4.66
CA LYS A 359 18.87 -21.03 -3.91
C LYS A 359 18.29 -20.31 -2.69
N ILE A 360 17.12 -19.69 -2.82
CA ILE A 360 16.40 -19.07 -1.69
C ILE A 360 16.03 -20.13 -0.66
N TRP A 361 15.51 -21.25 -1.15
CA TRP A 361 15.11 -22.37 -0.33
C TRP A 361 16.27 -22.96 0.49
N ASP A 362 17.39 -23.23 -0.17
CA ASP A 362 18.59 -23.74 0.47
C ASP A 362 19.14 -22.73 1.49
N ASP A 363 19.11 -21.43 1.19
CA ASP A 363 19.52 -20.38 2.14
C ASP A 363 18.64 -20.36 3.40
N LEU A 364 17.33 -20.57 3.26
CA LEU A 364 16.39 -20.64 4.38
C LEU A 364 16.53 -21.95 5.19
N LEU A 365 16.93 -23.05 4.56
CA LEU A 365 17.13 -24.36 5.20
C LEU A 365 18.54 -24.57 5.77
N THR A 366 19.54 -23.77 5.36
CA THR A 366 20.93 -23.95 5.80
C THR A 366 21.15 -23.72 7.30
N PRO A 367 20.54 -22.70 7.96
CA PRO A 367 20.68 -22.51 9.39
C PRO A 367 19.98 -23.65 10.15
N SER A 368 20.67 -24.34 11.06
CA SER A 368 19.99 -25.28 11.96
C SER A 368 19.38 -24.50 13.12
N TYR A 369 18.07 -24.26 13.04
CA TYR A 369 17.36 -23.48 14.05
C TYR A 369 17.15 -24.29 15.33
N GLN A 370 17.46 -23.67 16.47
CA GLN A 370 17.18 -24.16 17.82
C GLN A 370 15.92 -23.52 18.41
N CYS A 371 15.44 -22.43 17.81
CA CYS A 371 14.14 -21.85 18.12
C CYS A 371 13.04 -22.78 17.63
N GLU A 372 12.27 -23.37 18.55
CA GLU A 372 11.27 -24.40 18.23
C GLU A 372 10.30 -23.99 17.10
N PRO A 373 9.67 -22.79 17.09
CA PRO A 373 8.82 -22.38 15.97
C PRO A 373 9.56 -22.29 14.62
N LEU A 374 10.83 -21.85 14.61
CA LEU A 374 11.62 -21.78 13.37
C LEU A 374 12.07 -23.17 12.91
N ALA A 375 12.39 -24.07 13.85
CA ALA A 375 12.72 -25.46 13.55
C ALA A 375 11.51 -26.21 12.97
N GLN A 376 10.31 -25.96 13.50
CA GLN A 376 9.06 -26.50 12.96
C GLN A 376 8.81 -25.99 11.54
N LEU A 377 8.93 -24.67 11.32
CA LEU A 377 8.80 -24.08 9.98
C LEU A 377 9.82 -24.69 9.00
N GLN A 378 11.07 -24.87 9.44
CA GLN A 378 12.12 -25.50 8.64
C GLN A 378 11.78 -26.96 8.29
N SER A 379 11.27 -27.74 9.25
CA SER A 379 10.85 -29.12 9.01
C SER A 379 9.66 -29.21 8.05
N GLU A 380 8.69 -28.30 8.14
CA GLU A 380 7.58 -28.19 7.20
C GLU A 380 8.07 -27.84 5.79
N MET A 381 9.04 -26.91 5.71
CA MET A 381 9.67 -26.55 4.45
C MET A 381 10.39 -27.76 3.85
N GLU A 382 11.23 -28.50 4.56
CA GLU A 382 11.94 -29.68 4.02
C GLU A 382 11.02 -30.67 3.27
N GLY A 383 9.76 -30.83 3.71
CA GLY A 383 8.76 -31.66 3.06
C GLY A 383 8.20 -31.15 1.71
N GLN A 384 8.44 -29.89 1.35
CA GLN A 384 7.84 -29.19 0.20
C GLN A 384 8.88 -28.77 -0.85
N SER A 385 9.79 -29.67 -1.23
CA SER A 385 10.91 -29.38 -2.15
C SER A 385 10.48 -28.62 -3.44
N PRO A 386 11.21 -27.56 -3.84
CA PRO A 386 11.00 -26.84 -5.10
C PRO A 386 11.18 -27.70 -6.37
N ALA A 387 11.72 -28.92 -6.26
CA ALA A 387 11.97 -29.81 -7.39
C ALA A 387 10.71 -30.09 -8.23
N MET A 388 9.53 -30.09 -7.60
CA MET A 388 8.25 -30.26 -8.29
C MET A 388 7.93 -29.11 -9.27
N LEU A 389 8.45 -27.91 -9.03
CA LEU A 389 8.31 -26.75 -9.92
C LEU A 389 9.08 -26.92 -11.24
N GLY A 390 10.09 -27.79 -11.26
CA GLY A 390 10.86 -28.13 -12.45
C GLY A 390 10.03 -28.72 -13.58
N MET A 391 9.00 -29.53 -13.24
CA MET A 391 8.11 -30.10 -14.26
C MET A 391 7.24 -29.04 -14.93
N PHE A 392 6.79 -28.03 -14.18
CA PHE A 392 5.96 -26.94 -14.71
C PHE A 392 6.76 -26.01 -15.63
N THR A 393 7.98 -25.64 -15.22
CA THR A 393 8.85 -24.73 -15.99
C THR A 393 9.43 -25.34 -17.26
N GLY A 394 9.57 -26.67 -17.32
CA GLY A 394 10.11 -27.36 -18.50
C GLY A 394 9.34 -27.10 -19.80
N MET A 395 8.01 -26.91 -19.74
CA MET A 395 7.17 -26.59 -20.90
C MET A 395 7.22 -25.12 -21.32
N ALA A 396 7.67 -24.24 -20.43
CA ALA A 396 7.76 -22.79 -20.62
C ALA A 396 9.22 -22.33 -20.71
N ASN A 397 10.14 -23.22 -21.12
CA ASN A 397 11.54 -22.90 -21.27
C ASN A 397 11.73 -21.70 -22.21
N GLY A 398 12.59 -20.77 -21.81
CA GLY A 398 12.90 -19.56 -22.58
C GLY A 398 11.88 -18.44 -22.42
N VAL A 399 10.75 -18.63 -21.73
CA VAL A 399 9.81 -17.55 -21.44
C VAL A 399 10.47 -16.51 -20.53
N LYS A 400 10.34 -15.23 -20.91
CA LYS A 400 10.86 -14.07 -20.18
C LYS A 400 9.75 -13.19 -19.61
N GLY A 401 8.52 -13.35 -20.06
CA GLY A 401 7.39 -12.61 -19.50
C GLY A 401 6.12 -12.71 -20.32
N VAL A 402 5.02 -12.31 -19.68
CA VAL A 402 3.69 -12.23 -20.30
C VAL A 402 3.05 -10.90 -19.99
N SER A 403 2.26 -10.35 -20.91
CA SER A 403 1.44 -9.18 -20.66
C SER A 403 0.06 -9.28 -21.28
N ILE A 404 -0.90 -8.59 -20.68
CA ILE A 404 -2.26 -8.40 -21.19
C ILE A 404 -2.62 -6.94 -20.99
N SER A 405 -3.13 -6.31 -22.04
CA SER A 405 -3.58 -4.92 -22.02
C SER A 405 -4.93 -4.78 -22.71
N LEU A 406 -5.86 -4.11 -22.03
CA LEU A 406 -7.07 -3.55 -22.60
C LEU A 406 -6.82 -2.05 -22.80
N LEU A 407 -6.73 -1.62 -24.05
CA LEU A 407 -6.39 -0.23 -24.38
C LEU A 407 -7.64 0.63 -24.52
N ASP A 408 -8.68 0.08 -25.14
CA ASP A 408 -9.95 0.74 -25.36
C ASP A 408 -11.06 -0.27 -25.62
N TYR A 409 -12.31 0.11 -25.34
CA TYR A 409 -13.48 -0.66 -25.72
C TYR A 409 -14.74 0.23 -25.76
N ALA A 410 -15.69 -0.15 -26.61
CA ALA A 410 -16.98 0.54 -26.70
C ALA A 410 -18.13 -0.47 -26.73
N LEU A 411 -19.21 -0.16 -26.01
CA LEU A 411 -20.45 -0.94 -26.01
C LEU A 411 -21.52 -0.22 -26.82
N GLU A 412 -22.41 -0.98 -27.45
CA GLU A 412 -23.60 -0.46 -28.11
C GLU A 412 -24.83 -1.31 -27.76
N GLN A 413 -26.02 -0.74 -27.99
CA GLN A 413 -27.29 -1.42 -27.79
C GLN A 413 -28.04 -1.47 -29.12
N ASP A 414 -28.25 -2.68 -29.64
CA ASP A 414 -29.14 -2.92 -30.77
C ASP A 414 -30.34 -3.74 -30.29
N THR A 415 -31.56 -3.22 -30.53
CA THR A 415 -32.83 -3.96 -30.40
C THR A 415 -32.93 -4.91 -29.19
N GLN A 416 -32.55 -4.41 -27.99
CA GLN A 416 -32.55 -5.08 -26.67
C GLN A 416 -31.36 -6.02 -26.36
N GLN A 417 -30.33 -6.10 -27.20
CA GLN A 417 -29.07 -6.79 -26.91
C GLN A 417 -27.91 -5.81 -26.78
N ILE A 418 -27.10 -6.00 -25.76
CA ILE A 418 -25.84 -5.29 -25.55
C ILE A 418 -24.76 -6.00 -26.36
N SER A 419 -24.09 -5.29 -27.25
CA SER A 419 -22.96 -5.80 -28.03
C SER A 419 -21.71 -4.95 -27.85
N LEU A 420 -20.57 -5.56 -28.15
CA LEU A 420 -19.27 -4.89 -28.19
C LEU A 420 -19.10 -4.29 -29.58
N LYS A 421 -18.94 -2.96 -29.65
CA LYS A 421 -18.77 -2.22 -30.89
C LYS A 421 -17.31 -2.21 -31.33
N ASP A 422 -16.42 -1.83 -30.41
CA ASP A 422 -14.99 -1.68 -30.65
C ASP A 422 -14.21 -2.34 -29.50
N LEU A 423 -13.08 -2.97 -29.81
CA LEU A 423 -12.17 -3.57 -28.84
C LEU A 423 -10.72 -3.44 -29.29
N ASP A 424 -9.93 -2.72 -28.48
CA ASP A 424 -8.48 -2.69 -28.57
C ASP A 424 -7.88 -3.45 -27.39
N ALA A 425 -7.42 -4.67 -27.64
CA ALA A 425 -6.71 -5.48 -26.64
C ALA A 425 -5.49 -6.18 -27.24
N ILE A 426 -4.46 -6.40 -26.43
CA ILE A 426 -3.25 -7.14 -26.78
C ILE A 426 -2.82 -8.05 -25.64
N ALA A 427 -2.46 -9.27 -25.97
CA ALA A 427 -1.72 -10.19 -25.12
C ALA A 427 -0.36 -10.47 -25.77
N THR A 428 0.70 -10.46 -24.96
CA THR A 428 2.07 -10.69 -25.43
C THR A 428 2.72 -11.80 -24.61
N LEU A 429 3.31 -12.78 -25.29
CA LEU A 429 4.26 -13.73 -24.72
C LEU A 429 5.66 -13.36 -25.22
N THR A 430 6.58 -13.12 -24.29
CA THR A 430 7.99 -12.87 -24.61
C THR A 430 8.82 -14.10 -24.27
N ALA A 431 9.61 -14.58 -25.22
CA ALA A 431 10.46 -15.75 -25.03
C ALA A 431 11.70 -15.75 -25.93
N ASP A 432 12.69 -16.57 -25.61
CA ASP A 432 13.87 -16.80 -26.45
C ASP A 432 13.49 -17.40 -27.82
N ASP A 433 12.47 -18.29 -27.85
CA ASP A 433 11.90 -18.87 -29.08
C ASP A 433 10.37 -19.03 -28.97
N PRO A 434 9.61 -17.94 -29.16
CA PRO A 434 8.15 -17.96 -29.09
C PRO A 434 7.50 -18.83 -30.18
N ALA A 435 8.15 -19.02 -31.34
CA ALA A 435 7.60 -19.83 -32.42
C ALA A 435 7.60 -21.32 -32.07
N THR A 436 8.65 -21.80 -31.42
CA THR A 436 8.70 -23.16 -30.89
C THR A 436 7.65 -23.38 -29.81
N LEU A 437 7.51 -22.45 -28.87
CA LEU A 437 6.49 -22.53 -27.81
C LEU A 437 5.07 -22.57 -28.38
N PHE A 438 4.77 -21.75 -29.40
CA PHE A 438 3.48 -21.80 -30.09
C PHE A 438 3.20 -23.18 -30.70
N ASN A 439 4.18 -23.78 -31.35
CA ASN A 439 4.03 -25.11 -31.95
C ASN A 439 3.88 -26.22 -30.90
N MET A 440 4.45 -26.06 -29.71
CA MET A 440 4.29 -26.99 -28.59
C MET A 440 2.87 -27.01 -28.00
N VAL A 441 2.11 -25.91 -28.12
CA VAL A 441 0.72 -25.82 -27.62
C VAL A 441 -0.29 -26.43 -28.59
N LYS A 442 -0.02 -26.47 -29.90
CA LYS A 442 -0.97 -26.98 -30.91
C LYS A 442 -1.57 -28.37 -30.63
N PRO A 443 -0.84 -29.36 -30.09
CA PRO A 443 -1.43 -30.65 -29.72
C PRO A 443 -2.52 -30.57 -28.63
N PHE A 444 -2.50 -29.51 -27.82
CA PHE A 444 -3.45 -29.25 -26.74
C PHE A 444 -4.57 -28.27 -27.13
N ALA A 445 -4.41 -27.56 -28.25
CA ALA A 445 -5.38 -26.61 -28.81
C ALA A 445 -5.67 -26.97 -30.27
N PRO A 446 -6.57 -27.95 -30.54
CA PRO A 446 -6.90 -28.41 -31.89
C PRO A 446 -7.29 -27.29 -32.85
N GLU A 447 -7.91 -26.24 -32.34
CA GLU A 447 -8.30 -25.03 -33.06
C GLU A 447 -7.11 -24.32 -33.72
N LEU A 448 -5.93 -24.41 -33.12
CA LEU A 448 -4.68 -23.80 -33.60
C LEU A 448 -3.86 -24.71 -34.50
N ALA A 449 -4.28 -25.97 -34.71
CA ALA A 449 -3.50 -26.97 -35.43
C ALA A 449 -3.14 -26.52 -36.87
N ASN A 450 -4.06 -25.82 -37.54
CA ASN A 450 -3.91 -25.33 -38.91
C ASN A 450 -3.37 -23.89 -38.99
N VAL A 451 -3.12 -23.25 -37.85
CA VAL A 451 -2.61 -21.88 -37.80
C VAL A 451 -1.10 -21.90 -38.02
N ASN A 452 -0.64 -21.30 -39.12
CA ASN A 452 0.78 -21.12 -39.39
C ASN A 452 1.23 -19.77 -38.84
N LEU A 453 2.34 -19.72 -38.09
CA LEU A 453 2.93 -18.50 -37.56
C LEU A 453 4.12 -18.09 -38.43
N PRO A 454 4.00 -17.05 -39.28
CA PRO A 454 5.09 -16.56 -40.11
C PRO A 454 6.22 -15.96 -39.26
N SER A 455 7.46 -16.15 -39.72
CA SER A 455 8.65 -15.60 -39.06
C SER A 455 8.99 -14.16 -39.49
N ASP A 456 8.33 -13.64 -40.52
CA ASP A 456 8.56 -12.30 -41.09
C ASP A 456 7.78 -11.19 -40.37
N GLY A 457 7.04 -11.57 -39.32
CA GLY A 457 6.19 -10.67 -38.53
C GLY A 457 4.90 -10.24 -39.23
N SER A 458 4.53 -10.91 -40.32
CA SER A 458 3.20 -10.78 -40.92
C SER A 458 2.11 -11.32 -39.99
N THR A 459 0.92 -10.77 -40.17
CA THR A 459 -0.24 -11.00 -39.30
C THR A 459 -1.06 -12.19 -39.78
N VAL A 460 -1.56 -12.98 -38.84
CA VAL A 460 -2.41 -14.14 -39.07
C VAL A 460 -3.76 -13.90 -38.43
N ASP A 461 -4.83 -14.08 -39.21
CA ASP A 461 -6.19 -13.98 -38.69
C ASP A 461 -6.54 -15.23 -37.85
N LEU A 462 -6.96 -15.01 -36.60
CA LEU A 462 -7.37 -16.05 -35.67
C LEU A 462 -8.91 -16.19 -35.55
N GLY A 463 -9.71 -15.38 -36.24
CA GLY A 463 -11.17 -15.37 -36.10
C GLY A 463 -11.80 -16.73 -36.39
N ALA A 464 -11.35 -17.42 -37.44
CA ALA A 464 -11.83 -18.76 -37.79
C ALA A 464 -11.38 -19.83 -36.79
N ALA A 465 -10.17 -19.70 -36.23
CA ALA A 465 -9.61 -20.64 -35.27
C ALA A 465 -10.30 -20.53 -33.90
N LEU A 466 -10.46 -19.30 -33.40
CA LEU A 466 -11.03 -19.04 -32.07
C LEU A 466 -12.57 -19.15 -32.01
N GLN A 467 -13.24 -19.39 -33.15
CA GLN A 467 -14.70 -19.51 -33.24
C GLN A 467 -15.44 -18.36 -32.55
N LEU A 468 -14.88 -17.14 -32.61
CA LEU A 468 -15.45 -15.98 -31.95
C LEU A 468 -16.83 -15.68 -32.56
N PRO A 469 -17.90 -15.54 -31.75
CA PRO A 469 -19.21 -15.18 -32.25
C PRO A 469 -19.14 -13.92 -33.12
N PRO A 470 -19.71 -13.91 -34.34
CA PRO A 470 -19.73 -12.72 -35.20
C PRO A 470 -20.35 -11.50 -34.52
N SER A 471 -21.26 -11.73 -33.55
CA SER A 471 -21.89 -10.72 -32.71
C SER A 471 -20.92 -9.99 -31.78
N LEU A 472 -19.70 -10.48 -31.57
CA LEU A 472 -18.67 -9.77 -30.79
C LEU A 472 -17.94 -8.71 -31.60
N GLY A 473 -18.01 -8.73 -32.94
CA GLY A 473 -17.29 -7.77 -33.79
C GLY A 473 -15.75 -7.84 -33.71
N VAL A 474 -15.18 -8.78 -32.93
CA VAL A 474 -13.74 -8.88 -32.67
C VAL A 474 -13.00 -9.61 -33.80
N ARG A 475 -11.91 -9.01 -34.27
CA ARG A 475 -10.98 -9.64 -35.22
C ARG A 475 -9.64 -9.87 -34.55
N ALA A 476 -9.50 -11.03 -33.91
CA ALA A 476 -8.23 -11.43 -33.32
C ALA A 476 -7.19 -11.70 -34.40
N GLN A 477 -6.04 -11.06 -34.28
CA GLN A 477 -4.86 -11.24 -35.11
C GLN A 477 -3.72 -11.78 -34.25
N MET A 478 -2.80 -12.50 -34.87
CA MET A 478 -1.59 -13.01 -34.24
C MET A 478 -0.38 -12.67 -35.09
N ALA A 479 0.73 -12.29 -34.46
CA ALA A 479 1.98 -12.01 -35.15
C ALA A 479 3.19 -12.36 -34.29
N LEU A 480 4.29 -12.72 -34.94
CA LEU A 480 5.60 -12.86 -34.30
C LEU A 480 6.41 -11.59 -34.52
N LYS A 481 6.61 -10.79 -33.47
CA LYS A 481 7.31 -9.49 -33.51
C LYS A 481 8.63 -9.63 -32.77
N GLY A 482 9.69 -10.03 -33.48
CA GLY A 482 10.97 -10.36 -32.86
C GLY A 482 10.84 -11.54 -31.89
N GLN A 483 11.09 -11.32 -30.61
CA GLN A 483 10.97 -12.31 -29.53
C GLN A 483 9.60 -12.29 -28.82
N HIS A 484 8.62 -11.62 -29.43
CA HIS A 484 7.29 -11.42 -28.88
C HIS A 484 6.23 -12.10 -29.75
N LEU A 485 5.51 -13.08 -29.20
CA LEU A 485 4.27 -13.57 -29.79
C LEU A 485 3.12 -12.70 -29.29
N THR A 486 2.47 -11.99 -30.21
CA THR A 486 1.37 -11.09 -29.88
C THR A 486 0.06 -11.65 -30.41
N ILE A 487 -1.00 -11.61 -29.59
CA ILE A 487 -2.39 -11.79 -30.02
C ILE A 487 -3.11 -10.48 -29.72
N TYR A 488 -3.73 -9.87 -30.72
CA TYR A 488 -4.33 -8.56 -30.56
C TYR A 488 -5.58 -8.35 -31.42
N THR A 489 -6.34 -7.31 -31.08
CA THR A 489 -7.47 -6.79 -31.86
C THR A 489 -7.46 -5.27 -31.77
N GLY A 490 -7.90 -4.60 -32.83
CA GLY A 490 -7.96 -3.15 -32.92
C GLY A 490 -6.64 -2.47 -33.34
N ASP A 491 -6.76 -1.28 -33.91
CA ASP A 491 -5.65 -0.54 -34.54
C ASP A 491 -4.62 -0.05 -33.51
N LYS A 492 -5.05 0.32 -32.29
CA LYS A 492 -4.13 0.76 -31.24
C LYS A 492 -3.25 -0.41 -30.80
N SER A 493 -3.85 -1.58 -30.65
CA SER A 493 -3.13 -2.79 -30.28
C SER A 493 -2.17 -3.25 -31.37
N GLN A 494 -2.55 -3.12 -32.65
CA GLN A 494 -1.66 -3.37 -33.78
C GLN A 494 -0.42 -2.46 -33.73
N ALA A 495 -0.62 -1.17 -33.47
CA ALA A 495 0.50 -0.22 -33.35
C ALA A 495 1.44 -0.56 -32.18
N ILE A 496 0.92 -1.11 -31.07
CA ILE A 496 1.75 -1.62 -29.97
C ILE A 496 2.50 -2.89 -30.41
N ALA A 497 1.82 -3.84 -31.06
CA ALA A 497 2.42 -5.06 -31.56
C ALA A 497 3.58 -4.75 -32.53
N ASP A 498 3.40 -3.82 -33.45
CA ASP A 498 4.45 -3.43 -34.39
C ASP A 498 5.67 -2.81 -33.68
N LYS A 499 5.46 -2.00 -32.63
CA LYS A 499 6.55 -1.43 -31.82
C LYS A 499 7.33 -2.47 -31.02
N LEU A 500 6.69 -3.57 -30.60
CA LEU A 500 7.37 -4.64 -29.87
C LEU A 500 8.49 -5.28 -30.69
N ALA A 501 8.46 -5.21 -32.02
CA ALA A 501 9.55 -5.72 -32.86
C ALA A 501 10.90 -5.03 -32.58
N ASP A 502 10.87 -3.79 -32.06
CA ASP A 502 12.05 -3.00 -31.72
C ASP A 502 12.43 -3.10 -30.22
N GLU A 503 11.60 -3.73 -29.39
CA GLU A 503 11.89 -3.93 -27.97
C GLU A 503 12.77 -5.17 -27.77
N GLN A 504 13.89 -5.01 -27.05
CA GLN A 504 14.75 -6.14 -26.69
C GLN A 504 14.28 -6.74 -25.35
N PRO A 505 14.17 -8.07 -25.22
CA PRO A 505 13.63 -8.73 -24.04
C PRO A 505 14.65 -8.80 -22.88
N SER A 506 15.21 -7.66 -22.49
CA SER A 506 16.10 -7.55 -21.33
C SER A 506 15.33 -7.48 -20.03
N ALA A 507 15.83 -8.15 -18.98
CA ALA A 507 15.24 -8.12 -17.65
C ALA A 507 15.08 -6.69 -17.13
N ASN A 508 13.83 -6.27 -16.88
CA ASN A 508 13.49 -4.90 -16.49
C ASN A 508 12.40 -4.81 -15.41
N GLY A 509 11.87 -5.93 -14.91
CA GLY A 509 10.93 -5.93 -13.79
C GLY A 509 10.35 -7.30 -13.47
N LEU A 510 9.54 -7.37 -12.41
CA LEU A 510 8.76 -8.56 -12.05
C LEU A 510 7.27 -8.37 -12.34
N LEU A 511 6.68 -7.26 -11.92
CA LEU A 511 5.26 -6.98 -12.09
C LEU A 511 5.05 -5.54 -12.53
N SER A 512 4.10 -5.32 -13.43
CA SER A 512 3.54 -4.00 -13.72
C SER A 512 2.03 -4.11 -13.89
N MET A 513 1.29 -3.21 -13.26
CA MET A 513 -0.15 -3.10 -13.37
C MET A 513 -0.51 -1.64 -13.58
N THR A 514 -1.39 -1.36 -14.52
CA THR A 514 -1.99 -0.03 -14.72
C THR A 514 -3.49 -0.15 -14.89
N ALA A 515 -4.22 0.85 -14.41
CA ALA A 515 -5.66 0.93 -14.57
C ALA A 515 -6.09 2.40 -14.71
N ASP A 516 -7.03 2.65 -15.62
CA ASP A 516 -7.73 3.92 -15.77
C ASP A 516 -9.21 3.66 -15.50
N TYR A 517 -9.65 4.00 -14.28
CA TYR A 517 -10.99 3.67 -13.83
C TYR A 517 -12.08 4.42 -14.60
N ALA A 518 -11.78 5.64 -15.08
CA ALA A 518 -12.72 6.37 -15.93
C ALA A 518 -12.96 5.63 -17.24
N LYS A 519 -11.88 5.17 -17.90
CA LYS A 519 -12.01 4.35 -19.11
C LYS A 519 -12.66 2.98 -18.85
N LEU A 520 -12.49 2.43 -17.64
CA LEU A 520 -13.06 1.14 -17.25
C LEU A 520 -14.58 1.20 -16.99
N PHE A 521 -15.11 2.30 -16.46
CA PHE A 521 -16.53 2.37 -16.09
C PHE A 521 -17.39 3.17 -17.05
N THR A 522 -16.85 4.17 -17.74
CA THR A 522 -17.62 5.08 -18.61
C THR A 522 -18.46 4.34 -19.67
N PRO A 523 -17.95 3.34 -20.40
CA PRO A 523 -18.77 2.65 -21.41
C PRO A 523 -19.98 1.92 -20.83
N ALA A 524 -19.84 1.29 -19.66
CA ALA A 524 -20.94 0.62 -18.98
C ALA A 524 -21.98 1.62 -18.46
N MET A 525 -21.53 2.76 -17.91
CA MET A 525 -22.42 3.83 -17.44
C MET A 525 -23.23 4.46 -18.58
N ASN A 526 -22.58 4.73 -19.72
CA ASN A 526 -23.26 5.29 -20.89
C ASN A 526 -24.38 4.36 -21.41
N LEU A 527 -24.12 3.06 -21.40
CA LEU A 527 -25.09 2.06 -21.82
C LEU A 527 -26.31 2.00 -20.90
N MET A 528 -26.12 2.02 -19.58
CA MET A 528 -27.25 2.07 -18.63
C MET A 528 -28.05 3.36 -18.75
N ALA A 529 -27.38 4.50 -18.96
CA ALA A 529 -28.06 5.77 -19.21
C ALA A 529 -28.91 5.72 -20.49
N MET A 530 -28.49 4.97 -21.51
CA MET A 530 -29.23 4.78 -22.75
C MET A 530 -30.40 3.78 -22.63
N SER A 531 -30.32 2.79 -21.73
CA SER A 531 -31.41 1.82 -21.52
C SER A 531 -32.62 2.43 -20.80
N GLY A 532 -32.43 3.57 -20.12
CA GLY A 532 -33.47 4.24 -19.34
C GLY A 532 -33.75 3.60 -17.98
N GLU A 533 -32.97 2.59 -17.58
CA GLU A 533 -33.01 2.02 -16.23
C GLU A 533 -32.32 2.97 -15.23
N PRO A 534 -32.82 3.06 -13.98
CA PRO A 534 -32.17 3.87 -12.96
C PRO A 534 -30.78 3.28 -12.64
N ILE A 535 -29.75 4.12 -12.70
CA ILE A 535 -28.40 3.74 -12.27
C ILE A 535 -28.43 3.62 -10.74
N PRO A 536 -28.00 2.48 -10.15
CA PRO A 536 -27.82 2.37 -8.71
C PRO A 536 -26.92 3.50 -8.18
N GLU A 537 -27.26 4.06 -7.02
CA GLU A 537 -26.53 5.18 -6.42
C GLU A 537 -25.03 4.86 -6.25
N GLU A 538 -24.70 3.60 -5.95
CA GLU A 538 -23.32 3.13 -5.81
C GLU A 538 -22.53 3.19 -7.13
N LEU A 539 -23.22 3.02 -8.27
CA LEU A 539 -22.63 3.11 -9.60
C LEU A 539 -22.61 4.55 -10.14
N GLU A 540 -23.56 5.39 -9.73
CA GLU A 540 -23.52 6.82 -10.05
C GLU A 540 -22.25 7.48 -9.49
N ALA A 541 -21.81 7.09 -8.28
CA ALA A 541 -20.58 7.59 -7.67
C ALA A 541 -19.31 7.26 -8.50
N LEU A 542 -19.35 6.21 -9.33
CA LEU A 542 -18.23 5.81 -10.20
C LEU A 542 -18.17 6.59 -11.51
N LYS A 543 -19.24 7.31 -11.88
CA LYS A 543 -19.34 8.05 -13.15
C LYS A 543 -18.23 9.10 -13.30
N ASP A 544 -17.91 9.77 -12.20
CA ASP A 544 -16.89 10.83 -12.16
C ASP A 544 -15.57 10.34 -11.54
N TYR A 545 -15.40 9.02 -11.43
CA TYR A 545 -14.20 8.42 -10.84
C TYR A 545 -13.02 8.45 -11.83
N ARG A 546 -12.36 9.60 -11.89
CA ARG A 546 -11.19 9.86 -12.75
C ARG A 546 -9.89 9.62 -11.99
N THR A 547 -9.69 8.35 -11.65
CA THR A 547 -8.44 7.88 -11.02
C THR A 547 -7.72 6.95 -11.99
N GLN A 548 -6.41 7.15 -12.10
CA GLN A 548 -5.49 6.23 -12.74
C GLN A 548 -4.53 5.69 -11.67
N LEU A 549 -4.21 4.41 -11.79
CA LEU A 549 -3.32 3.70 -10.88
C LEU A 549 -2.23 3.03 -11.69
N LYS A 550 -1.00 3.08 -11.19
CA LYS A 550 0.09 2.21 -11.58
C LYS A 550 0.70 1.57 -10.33
N VAL A 551 0.95 0.27 -10.39
CA VAL A 551 1.70 -0.49 -9.39
C VAL A 551 2.77 -1.30 -10.10
N GLY A 552 4.01 -1.22 -9.62
CA GLY A 552 5.13 -2.02 -10.10
C GLY A 552 5.79 -2.77 -8.95
N MET A 553 6.34 -3.95 -9.24
CA MET A 553 7.21 -4.69 -8.34
C MET A 553 8.51 -5.03 -9.05
N ASP A 554 9.63 -4.79 -8.38
CA ASP A 554 10.96 -5.14 -8.88
C ASP A 554 11.96 -5.41 -7.74
N ILE A 555 13.18 -5.82 -8.08
CA ILE A 555 14.28 -6.11 -7.16
C ILE A 555 15.46 -5.21 -7.49
N ASN A 556 15.99 -4.51 -6.49
CA ASN A 556 17.23 -3.76 -6.62
C ASN A 556 18.25 -4.20 -5.56
N ALA A 557 19.44 -3.59 -5.57
CA ALA A 557 20.53 -3.92 -4.65
C ALA A 557 20.21 -3.65 -3.16
N LYS A 558 19.14 -2.93 -2.86
CA LYS A 558 18.75 -2.49 -1.51
C LYS A 558 17.59 -3.31 -0.95
N GLY A 559 16.83 -4.03 -1.78
CA GLY A 559 15.62 -4.70 -1.35
C GLY A 559 14.65 -5.06 -2.47
N ILE A 560 13.48 -5.53 -2.03
CA ILE A 560 12.29 -5.70 -2.87
C ILE A 560 11.59 -4.34 -2.94
N VAL A 561 11.31 -3.86 -4.14
CA VAL A 561 10.74 -2.54 -4.41
C VAL A 561 9.32 -2.70 -4.92
N ILE A 562 8.39 -1.94 -4.32
CA ILE A 562 7.02 -1.81 -4.78
C ILE A 562 6.77 -0.33 -5.01
N ASP A 563 6.61 0.05 -6.27
CA ASP A 563 6.31 1.42 -6.66
C ASP A 563 4.82 1.57 -6.94
N SER A 564 4.22 2.63 -6.44
CA SER A 564 2.84 3.00 -6.75
C SER A 564 2.79 4.42 -7.28
N LEU A 565 1.90 4.66 -8.23
CA LEU A 565 1.59 5.99 -8.74
C LEU A 565 0.08 6.11 -8.87
N VAL A 566 -0.51 7.07 -8.18
CA VAL A 566 -1.93 7.42 -8.28
C VAL A 566 -2.04 8.79 -8.94
N GLN A 567 -2.93 8.89 -9.91
CA GLN A 567 -3.27 10.16 -10.54
C GLN A 567 -4.79 10.34 -10.50
N THR A 568 -5.25 11.47 -9.97
CA THR A 568 -6.66 11.80 -9.82
C THR A 568 -6.92 13.17 -10.43
N ARG A 569 -8.10 13.34 -11.05
CA ARG A 569 -8.58 14.64 -11.54
C ARG A 569 -10.05 14.83 -11.18
N ASN A 570 -10.39 16.02 -10.71
CA ASN A 570 -11.77 16.43 -10.44
C ASN A 570 -12.05 17.76 -11.16
N ASP A 571 -12.28 17.71 -12.48
CA ASP A 571 -12.49 18.88 -13.35
C ASP A 571 -13.96 19.20 -13.63
#